data_AF-A0A532E1G7-F1
#
_entry.id   AF-A0A532E1G7-F1
#
_cell.length_a   1.000
_cell.length_b   1.000
_cell.length_c   1.000
_cell.angle_alpha   90.00
_cell.angle_beta   90.00
_cell.angle_gamma   90.00
#
_symmetry.space_group_name_H-M   'P 1'
#
loop_
_entity.id
_entity.type
_entity.pdbx_description
1 polymer ?
#
loop_
_entity_poly.entity_id
_entity_poly.type
_entity_poly.pdbx_seq_one_letter_code
_entity_poly.pdbx_strand_id
1 'polypeptide(L)'
;METKTKLVWLEVAAGIFAWGWILASLAALYFLAMAIFVDSPWSRFFWAFGIGAVSKWLARGFRDNQIRVAFVEELMKNGLSREEASKEWVERYMGRKT
;
A
#
# COMPACT_ATOMS: atom_id res chain seq x y z
N MET A 1 -21.85 -0.59 -5.01
CA MET A 1 -20.73 0.31 -5.36
C MET A 1 -20.04 -0.27 -6.59
N GLU A 2 -20.01 0.47 -7.70
CA GLU A 2 -19.42 0.03 -8.96
C GLU A 2 -17.91 -0.24 -8.81
N THR A 3 -17.39 -1.21 -9.57
CA THR A 3 -15.97 -1.61 -9.47
C THR A 3 -15.02 -0.45 -9.78
N LYS A 4 -15.40 0.41 -10.74
CA LYS A 4 -14.69 1.66 -11.04
C LYS A 4 -14.54 2.56 -9.82
N THR A 5 -15.63 2.81 -9.08
CA THR A 5 -15.60 3.61 -7.84
C THR A 5 -14.65 2.99 -6.80
N LYS A 6 -14.64 1.66 -6.66
CA LYS A 6 -13.73 0.98 -5.74
C LYS A 6 -12.26 1.14 -6.13
N LEU A 7 -11.94 1.02 -7.42
CA LEU A 7 -10.58 1.19 -7.94
C LEU A 7 -10.07 2.61 -7.66
N VAL A 8 -10.90 3.63 -7.91
CA VAL A 8 -10.55 5.03 -7.63
C VAL A 8 -10.25 5.25 -6.15
N TRP A 9 -11.08 4.71 -5.24
CA TRP A 9 -10.82 4.84 -3.81
C TRP A 9 -9.54 4.14 -3.35
N LEU A 10 -9.24 2.96 -3.92
CA LEU A 10 -7.99 2.24 -3.61
C LEU A 10 -6.76 2.99 -4.11
N GLU A 11 -6.86 3.60 -5.29
CA GLU A 11 -5.79 4.41 -5.86
C GLU A 11 -5.52 5.67 -5.03
N VAL A 12 -6.59 6.38 -4.63
CA VAL A 12 -6.49 7.55 -3.75
C VAL A 12 -5.88 7.17 -2.40
N ALA A 13 -6.36 6.08 -1.78
CA ALA A 13 -5.81 5.60 -0.51
C ALA A 13 -4.32 5.23 -0.65
N ALA A 14 -3.96 4.44 -1.67
CA ALA A 14 -2.57 4.08 -1.95
C ALA A 14 -1.69 5.32 -2.15
N GLY A 15 -2.19 6.33 -2.87
CA GLY A 15 -1.52 7.60 -3.09
C GLY A 15 -1.28 8.38 -1.79
N ILE A 16 -2.30 8.53 -0.95
CA ILE A 16 -2.18 9.23 0.35
C ILE A 16 -1.13 8.54 1.23
N PHE A 17 -1.17 7.22 1.35
CA PHE A 17 -0.20 6.48 2.15
C PHE A 17 1.21 6.49 1.53
N ALA A 18 1.33 6.55 0.21
CA ALA A 18 2.62 6.70 -0.46
C ALA A 18 3.25 8.08 -0.18
N TRP A 19 2.45 9.15 -0.26
CA TRP A 19 2.91 10.49 0.16
C TRP A 19 3.26 10.55 1.64
N GLY A 20 2.44 9.93 2.50
CA GLY A 20 2.72 9.79 3.93
C GLY A 20 4.06 9.10 4.19
N TRP A 21 4.36 8.02 3.47
CA TRP A 21 5.66 7.34 3.54
C TRP A 21 6.83 8.26 3.17
N ILE A 22 6.70 9.05 2.09
CA ILE A 22 7.75 9.96 1.64
C ILE A 22 8.00 11.04 2.71
N LEU A 23 6.95 11.71 3.17
CA LEU A 23 7.05 12.76 4.19
C LEU A 23 7.61 12.21 5.51
N ALA A 24 7.16 11.04 5.95
CA ALA A 24 7.66 10.38 7.15
C ALA A 24 9.14 9.98 7.01
N SER A 25 9.57 9.55 5.81
CA SER A 25 10.98 9.23 5.55
C SER A 25 11.86 10.48 5.63
N LEU A 26 11.43 11.59 5.04
CA LEU A 26 12.13 12.87 5.14
C LEU A 26 12.21 13.36 6.60
N ALA A 27 11.10 13.27 7.33
CA ALA A 27 11.05 13.63 8.75
C ALA A 27 11.96 12.73 9.60
N ALA A 28 12.02 11.43 9.31
CA ALA A 28 12.92 10.50 10.00
C ALA A 28 14.38 10.88 9.76
N LEU A 29 14.78 11.19 8.52
CA LEU A 29 16.15 11.65 8.23
C LEU A 29 16.49 12.96 8.96
N TYR A 30 15.55 13.91 9.00
CA TYR A 30 15.72 15.15 9.75
C TYR A 30 15.90 14.89 11.25
N PHE A 31 15.01 14.09 11.87
CA PHE A 31 15.09 13.80 13.30
C PHE A 31 16.31 12.95 13.66
N LEU A 32 16.79 12.11 12.74
CA LEU A 32 18.04 11.39 12.90
C LEU A 32 19.22 12.36 13.00
N ALA A 33 19.32 13.33 12.09
CA ALA A 33 20.36 14.36 12.14
C ALA A 33 20.26 15.18 13.44
N MET A 34 19.05 15.61 13.83
CA MET A 34 18.83 16.35 15.07
C MET A 34 19.22 15.56 16.32
N ALA A 35 18.99 14.25 16.34
CA ALA A 35 19.35 13.38 17.47
C ALA A 35 20.87 13.20 17.58
N ILE A 36 21.59 13.18 16.45
CA ILE A 36 23.05 13.00 16.42
C ILE A 36 23.79 14.30 16.74
N PHE A 37 23.34 15.43 16.20
CA PHE A 37 24.10 16.69 16.24
C PHE A 37 23.64 17.69 17.30
N VAL A 38 22.42 17.55 17.82
CA VAL A 38 21.78 18.58 18.68
C VAL A 38 21.06 17.95 19.89
N ASP A 39 21.42 16.71 20.25
CA ASP A 39 20.84 15.96 21.38
C ASP A 39 19.29 15.94 21.40
N SER A 40 18.65 15.99 20.23
CA SER A 40 17.20 15.89 20.14
C SER A 40 16.72 14.49 20.58
N PRO A 41 15.54 14.37 21.21
CA PRO A 41 15.00 13.07 21.62
C PRO A 41 14.87 12.08 20.45
N TRP A 42 15.46 10.90 20.61
CA TRP A 42 15.37 9.78 19.67
C TRP A 42 13.94 9.31 19.40
N SER A 43 13.02 9.53 20.35
CA SER A 43 11.61 9.18 20.19
C SER A 43 10.99 9.80 18.93
N ARG A 44 11.39 11.03 18.55
CA ARG A 44 10.90 11.70 17.34
C ARG A 44 11.30 10.96 16.06
N PHE A 45 12.53 10.46 16.00
CA PHE A 45 13.01 9.62 14.91
C PHE A 45 12.21 8.33 14.82
N PHE A 46 12.08 7.59 15.93
CA PHE A 46 11.37 6.31 15.94
C PHE A 46 9.88 6.45 15.60
N TRP A 47 9.23 7.54 16.02
CA TRP A 47 7.85 7.84 15.62
C TRP A 47 7.75 8.11 14.12
N ALA A 48 8.61 8.96 13.56
CA ALA A 48 8.61 9.24 12.13
C ALA A 48 8.90 7.97 11.30
N PHE A 49 9.89 7.19 11.72
CA PHE A 49 10.24 5.91 11.09
C PHE A 49 9.07 4.91 11.16
N GLY A 50 8.45 4.76 12.33
CA GLY A 50 7.32 3.84 12.54
C GLY A 50 6.10 4.22 11.70
N ILE A 51 5.70 5.49 11.71
CA ILE A 51 4.60 6.01 10.87
C ILE A 51 4.91 5.78 9.40
N GLY A 52 6.17 6.02 8.99
CA GLY A 52 6.63 5.72 7.65
C GLY A 52 6.46 4.24 7.29
N ALA A 53 6.99 3.34 8.11
CA ALA A 53 6.92 1.90 7.87
C ALA A 53 5.46 1.42 7.71
N VAL A 54 4.56 1.87 8.58
CA VAL A 54 3.12 1.56 8.50
C VAL A 54 2.51 2.15 7.22
N SER A 55 2.81 3.40 6.89
CA SER A 55 2.30 4.06 5.68
C SER A 55 2.75 3.32 4.42
N LYS A 56 4.02 2.92 4.35
CA LYS A 56 4.57 2.13 3.24
C LYS A 56 3.87 0.78 3.11
N TRP A 57 3.64 0.10 4.24
CA TRP A 57 2.95 -1.18 4.25
C TRP A 57 1.50 -1.05 3.77
N LEU A 58 0.78 -0.03 4.24
CA LEU A 58 -0.59 0.26 3.80
C LEU A 58 -0.64 0.63 2.31
N ALA A 59 0.23 1.52 1.83
CA ALA A 59 0.31 1.89 0.42
C ALA A 59 0.49 0.66 -0.49
N ARG A 60 1.38 -0.26 -0.09
CA ARG A 60 1.58 -1.53 -0.80
C ARG A 60 0.31 -2.40 -0.76
N GLY A 61 -0.31 -2.56 0.40
CA GLY A 61 -1.53 -3.35 0.56
C GLY A 61 -2.70 -2.83 -0.30
N PHE A 62 -2.90 -1.51 -0.34
CA PHE A 62 -3.93 -0.90 -1.20
C PHE A 62 -3.64 -1.11 -2.68
N ARG A 63 -2.38 -0.98 -3.10
CA ARG A 63 -1.98 -1.22 -4.50
C ARG A 63 -2.16 -2.69 -4.91
N ASP A 64 -1.76 -3.63 -4.06
CA ASP A 64 -1.96 -5.06 -4.31
C ASP A 64 -3.46 -5.40 -4.41
N ASN A 65 -4.30 -4.77 -3.57
CA ASN A 65 -5.74 -4.93 -3.64
C ASN A 65 -6.34 -4.32 -4.92
N GLN A 66 -5.83 -3.18 -5.38
CA GLN A 66 -6.25 -2.56 -6.65
C GLN A 66 -5.96 -3.49 -7.83
N ILE A 67 -4.76 -4.09 -7.89
CA ILE A 67 -4.38 -5.05 -8.93
C ILE A 67 -5.33 -6.27 -8.90
N ARG A 68 -5.63 -6.80 -7.70
CA ARG A 68 -6.58 -7.90 -7.54
C ARG A 68 -7.96 -7.55 -8.10
N VAL A 69 -8.50 -6.39 -7.73
CA VAL A 69 -9.85 -5.97 -8.15
C VAL A 69 -9.90 -5.78 -9.66
N ALA A 70 -8.89 -5.16 -10.25
CA ALA A 70 -8.79 -4.97 -11.69
C ALA A 70 -8.71 -6.31 -12.45
N PHE A 71 -7.89 -7.24 -11.95
CA PHE A 71 -7.76 -8.58 -12.53
C PHE A 71 -9.07 -9.37 -12.50
N VAL A 72 -9.77 -9.37 -11.36
CA VAL A 72 -11.07 -10.05 -11.24
C VAL A 72 -12.10 -9.42 -12.17
N GLU A 73 -12.11 -8.09 -12.30
CA GLU A 73 -13.01 -7.40 -13.23
C GLU A 73 -12.71 -7.76 -14.69
N GLU A 74 -11.45 -7.88 -15.08
CA GLU A 74 -11.04 -8.28 -16.42
C GLU A 74 -11.52 -9.70 -16.75
N LEU A 75 -11.33 -10.65 -15.85
CA LEU A 75 -11.82 -12.02 -16.03
C LEU A 75 -13.36 -12.09 -16.10
N MET A 76 -14.06 -11.29 -15.30
CA MET A 76 -15.51 -11.21 -15.37
C MET A 76 -15.99 -10.64 -16.72
N LYS A 77 -15.26 -9.68 -17.32
CA LYS A 77 -15.54 -9.20 -18.68
C LYS A 77 -15.33 -10.27 -19.75
N ASN A 78 -14.41 -11.21 -19.50
CA ASN A 78 -14.16 -12.36 -20.38
C ASN A 78 -15.14 -13.52 -20.15
N GLY A 79 -16.20 -13.33 -19.35
CA GLY A 79 -17.29 -14.28 -19.18
C GLY A 79 -17.17 -15.20 -17.97
N LEU A 80 -16.14 -15.05 -17.13
CA LEU A 80 -16.04 -15.82 -15.88
C LEU A 80 -17.03 -15.28 -14.83
N SER A 81 -17.54 -16.18 -13.98
CA SER A 81 -18.21 -15.75 -12.77
C SER A 81 -17.22 -15.10 -11.79
N ARG A 82 -17.74 -14.28 -10.88
CA ARG A 82 -16.91 -13.60 -9.87
C ARG A 82 -16.13 -14.57 -8.98
N GLU A 83 -16.71 -15.73 -8.68
CA GLU A 83 -16.06 -16.76 -7.85
C GLU A 83 -14.90 -17.43 -8.58
N GLU A 84 -15.10 -17.80 -9.85
CA GLU A 84 -14.04 -18.38 -10.70
C GLU A 84 -12.89 -17.38 -10.89
N ALA A 85 -13.21 -16.12 -11.21
CA ALA A 85 -12.20 -15.07 -11.36
C ALA A 85 -11.41 -14.83 -10.06
N SER A 86 -12.05 -14.97 -8.90
CA SER A 86 -11.39 -14.82 -7.60
C SER A 86 -10.50 -16.02 -7.26
N LYS A 87 -10.92 -17.25 -7.62
CA LYS A 87 -10.10 -18.46 -7.48
C LYS A 87 -8.87 -18.40 -8.37
N GLU A 88 -9.03 -18.01 -9.62
CA GLU A 88 -7.93 -17.82 -10.58
C GLU A 88 -6.88 -16.82 -10.05
N TRP A 89 -7.33 -15.72 -9.43
CA TRP A 89 -6.41 -14.79 -8.77
C TRP A 89 -5.61 -15.46 -7.65
N VAL A 90 -6.28 -16.23 -6.77
CA VAL A 90 -5.62 -16.91 -5.65
C VAL A 90 -4.61 -17.94 -6.16
N GLU A 91 -4.96 -18.74 -7.17
CA GLU A 91 -4.06 -19.73 -7.77
C GLU A 91 -2.83 -19.06 -8.39
N ARG A 92 -3.02 -18.00 -9.19
CA ARG A 92 -1.89 -17.26 -9.78
C ARG A 92 -1.05 -16.52 -8.75
N TYR A 93 -1.65 -16.00 -7.69
CA TYR A 93 -0.95 -15.24 -6.65
C TYR A 93 -0.20 -16.16 -5.68
N MET A 94 -0.76 -17.32 -5.36
CA MET A 94 -0.15 -18.35 -4.50
C MET A 94 0.92 -19.15 -5.25
N GLY A 95 0.65 -19.54 -6.50
CA GLY A 95 1.61 -20.28 -7.33
C GLY A 95 2.84 -19.48 -7.74
N ARG A 96 2.82 -18.15 -7.57
CA ARG A 96 3.98 -17.27 -7.77
C ARG A 96 4.84 -17.09 -6.51
N LYS A 97 4.42 -17.65 -5.37
CA LYS A 97 5.12 -17.56 -4.07
C LYS A 97 5.82 -18.85 -3.63
N THR A 98 5.68 -19.94 -4.40
CA THR A 98 6.43 -21.21 -4.25
C THR A 98 7.56 -21.26 -5.27
#